data_AF-A0A653ZFW1-F1
#
_entry.id   AF-A0A653ZFW1-F1
#
_cell.length_a   1.000
_cell.length_b   1.000
_cell.length_c   1.000
_cell.angle_alpha   90.00
_cell.angle_beta   90.00
_cell.angle_gamma   90.00
#
_symmetry.space_group_name_H-M   'P 1'
#
loop_
_entity.id
_entity.type
_entity.pdbx_description
1 polymer ?
#
loop_
_entity_poly.entity_id
_entity_poly.type
_entity_poly.pdbx_seq_one_letter_code
_entity_poly.pdbx_strand_id
1 'polypeptide(L)' 'MPKLCKFTSPSDGKPVYVNPDQVSVVYTFKGQPPDTIIAFRKDFQLGVKESLEETVRILESAVESTER' A
#
# COMPACT_ATOMS: atom_id res chain seq x y z
N MET A 1 -0.37 17.08 -8.89
CA MET A 1 0.05 16.55 -7.57
C MET A 1 -0.09 15.04 -7.62
N PRO A 2 0.89 14.25 -7.13
CA PRO A 2 0.72 12.81 -7.05
C PRO A 2 -0.50 12.51 -6.16
N LYS A 3 -1.44 11.71 -6.68
CA LYS A 3 -2.60 11.28 -5.90
C LYS A 3 -2.10 10.26 -4.88
N LEU A 4 -2.13 10.64 -3.59
CA LEU A 4 -1.74 9.75 -2.51
C LEU A 4 -2.88 8.77 -2.21
N CYS A 5 -2.57 7.48 -2.19
CA CYS A 5 -3.44 6.43 -1.69
C CYS A 5 -3.41 6.44 -0.16
N LYS A 6 -4.57 6.34 0.48
CA LYS A 6 -4.69 6.27 1.93
C LYS A 6 -4.88 4.82 2.35
N PHE A 7 -4.07 4.36 3.30
CA PHE A 7 -4.14 3.05 3.94
C PHE A 7 -4.17 3.21 5.47
N THR A 8 -4.27 2.09 6.17
CA THR A 8 -4.36 2.04 7.63
C THR A 8 -3.15 1.35 8.22
N SER A 9 -2.45 2.03 9.12
CA SER A 9 -1.34 1.45 9.90
C SER A 9 -1.84 0.29 10.77
N PRO A 10 -1.21 -0.90 10.71
CA PRO A 10 -1.62 -2.05 11.52
C PRO A 10 -1.28 -1.85 13.01
N SER A 11 -0.26 -1.05 13.34
CA SER A 11 0.21 -0.88 14.72
C SER A 11 -0.67 0.04 15.57
N ASP A 12 -1.24 1.09 14.97
CA ASP A 12 -1.97 2.13 15.70
C ASP A 12 -3.27 2.58 15.04
N GLY A 13 -3.63 1.99 13.88
CA GLY A 13 -4.86 2.32 13.15
C GLY A 13 -4.85 3.70 12.49
N LYS A 14 -3.72 4.42 12.50
CA LYS A 14 -3.64 5.75 11.91
C LYS A 14 -3.57 5.69 10.38
N PRO A 15 -4.03 6.75 9.70
CA PRO A 15 -3.91 6.83 8.25
C PRO A 15 -2.44 6.96 7.83
N VAL A 16 -2.04 6.15 6.85
CA VAL A 16 -0.74 6.26 6.17
C VAL A 16 -0.98 6.56 4.70
N TYR A 17 -0.18 7.45 4.12
CA TYR A 17 -0.35 7.92 2.76
C TYR A 17 0.80 7.43 1.89
N VAL A 18 0.44 6.80 0.78
CA VAL A 18 1.35 6.10 -0.11
C VAL A 18 1.27 6.72 -1.50
N ASN A 19 2.42 7.04 -2.09
CA ASN A 19 2.48 7.42 -3.49
C ASN A 19 2.51 6.15 -4.36
N PRO A 20 1.48 5.86 -5.17
CA PRO A 20 1.43 4.67 -6.00
C PRO A 20 2.61 4.58 -6.98
N ASP A 21 3.11 5.72 -7.49
CA ASP A 21 4.24 5.77 -8.43
C ASP A 21 5.57 5.27 -7.84
N GLN A 22 5.67 5.16 -6.52
CA GLN A 22 6.87 4.69 -5.84
C GLN A 22 6.75 3.25 -5.34
N VAL A 23 5.57 2.63 -5.44
CA VAL A 23 5.35 1.25 -5.04
C VAL A 23 6.06 0.32 -6.02
N SER A 24 6.81 -0.64 -5.48
CA SER A 24 7.55 -1.62 -6.27
C SER A 24 6.90 -3.00 -6.23
N VAL A 25 6.43 -3.44 -5.06
CA VAL A 25 5.72 -4.72 -4.91
C VAL A 25 4.80 -4.66 -3.69
N VAL A 26 3.68 -5.39 -3.77
CA VAL A 26 2.78 -5.64 -2.63
C VAL A 26 2.73 -7.15 -2.38
N TYR A 27 2.88 -7.57 -1.14
CA TYR A 27 2.84 -8.99 -0.77
C TYR A 27 2.31 -9.19 0.64
N THR A 28 1.84 -10.40 0.92
CA THR A 28 1.50 -10.85 2.27
C THR A 28 2.74 -11.43 2.96
N PHE A 29 3.12 -10.84 4.09
CA PHE A 29 4.15 -11.41 4.96
C PHE A 29 3.51 -12.45 5.90
N LYS A 30 4.16 -13.60 6.02
CA LYS A 30 3.65 -14.71 6.85
C LYS A 30 3.84 -14.40 8.34
N GLY A 31 2.89 -13.67 8.92
CA GLY A 31 2.70 -13.45 10.36
C GLY A 31 1.35 -13.99 10.85
N GLN A 32 1.09 -13.93 12.16
CA GLN A 32 -0.23 -14.15 12.74
C GLN A 32 -0.65 -12.92 13.58
N PRO A 33 -1.64 -12.12 13.11
CA PRO A 33 -2.29 -12.18 11.79
C PRO A 33 -1.32 -11.86 10.63
N PRO A 34 -1.63 -12.26 9.38
CA PRO A 34 -0.80 -11.92 8.23
C PRO A 34 -0.85 -10.41 7.98
N ASP A 35 0.32 -9.81 7.77
CA ASP A 35 0.44 -8.39 7.42
C ASP A 35 0.56 -8.23 5.91
N THR A 36 -0.18 -7.27 5.34
CA THR A 36 0.03 -6.85 3.95
C THR A 36 1.15 -5.82 3.94
N ILE A 37 2.17 -6.04 3.11
CA ILE A 37 3.34 -5.17 3.00
C ILE A 37 3.36 -4.50 1.63
N ILE A 38 3.49 -3.18 1.63
CA ILE A 38 3.81 -2.35 0.47
C ILE A 38 5.30 -2.03 0.53
N ALA A 39 6.07 -2.51 -0.46
CA ALA A 39 7.49 -2.24 -0.55
C ALA A 39 7.79 -1.16 -1.59
N PHE A 40 8.72 -0.27 -1.23
CA PHE A 40 9.20 0.84 -2.03
C PHE A 40 10.69 0.68 -2.27
N ARG A 41 11.08 0.56 -3.54
CA ARG A 41 12.49 0.40 -3.95
C ARG A 41 13.13 -0.74 -3.13
N LYS A 42 14.37 -0.57 -2.67
CA LYS A 42 15.15 -1.64 -2.03
C LYS A 42 15.02 -1.70 -0.50
N ASP A 43 14.75 -0.57 0.16
CA ASP A 43 15.02 -0.42 1.60
C ASP A 43 13.79 -0.06 2.44
N PHE A 44 12.64 0.24 1.83
CA PHE A 44 11.45 0.70 2.55
C PHE A 44 10.29 -0.27 2.40
N GLN A 45 9.72 -0.68 3.52
CA GLN A 45 8.55 -1.54 3.60
C GLN A 45 7.54 -0.90 4.57
N LEU A 46 6.27 -0.93 4.19
CA LEU A 46 5.16 -0.41 4.98
C LEU A 46 4.12 -1.49 5.15
N GLY A 47 3.86 -1.86 6.41
CA GLY A 47 2.71 -2.70 6.75
C GLY A 47 1.42 -1.90 6.67
N VAL A 48 0.37 -2.51 6.11
CA VAL A 48 -0.98 -1.95 6.03
C VAL A 48 -1.99 -3.00 6.50
N LYS A 49 -3.13 -2.52 7.02
CA LYS A 49 -4.19 -3.37 7.58
C LYS A 49 -5.10 -3.94 6.49
N GLU A 50 -5.17 -3.27 5.36
CA GLU A 50 -5.94 -3.68 4.18
C GLU A 50 -5.47 -5.05 3.67
N SER A 51 -6.38 -5.82 3.07
CA SER A 51 -5.99 -7.10 2.46
C SER A 51 -5.09 -6.87 1.25
N LEU A 52 -4.44 -7.93 0.78
CA LEU A 52 -3.64 -7.88 -0.45
C LEU A 52 -4.48 -7.39 -1.63
N GLU A 53 -5.68 -7.96 -1.80
CA GLU A 53 -6.58 -7.65 -2.91
C GLU A 53 -7.10 -6.20 -2.83
N GLU A 54 -7.44 -5.74 -1.63
CA GLU A 54 -7.87 -4.36 -1.40
C GLU A 54 -6.74 -3.38 -1.70
N THR A 55 -5.52 -3.69 -1.24
CA THR A 55 -4.34 -2.86 -1.45
C THR A 55 -4.03 -2.69 -2.93
N VAL A 56 -4.03 -3.79 -3.70
CA VAL A 56 -3.78 -3.76 -5.15
C VAL A 56 -4.84 -2.93 -5.86
N ARG A 57 -6.13 -3.14 -5.56
CA ARG A 57 -7.23 -2.36 -6.18
C ARG A 57 -7.11 -0.87 -5.95
N ILE A 58 -6.75 -0.44 -4.75
CA ILE A 58 -6.57 0.97 -4.41
C ILE A 58 -5.42 1.58 -5.22
N LEU A 59 -4.31 0.86 -5.36
CA LEU A 59 -3.15 1.33 -6.12
C LEU A 59 -3.45 1.39 -7.62
N GLU A 60 -4.04 0.35 -8.20
CA GLU A 60 -4.43 0.31 -9.63
C GLU A 60 -5.40 1.44 -9.98
N SER A 61 -6.43 1.65 -9.16
CA SER A 61 -7.40 2.73 -9.37
C SER A 61 -6.76 4.12 -9.38
N ALA A 62 -5.68 4.30 -8.61
CA ALA A 62 -4.96 5.57 -8.53
C ALA A 62 -4.05 5.81 -9.75
N VAL A 63 -3.46 4.74 -10.31
CA VAL A 63 -2.65 4.80 -11.53
C VAL A 63 -3.55 5.07 -12.75
N GLU A 64 -4.66 4.36 -12.91
CA GLU A 64 -5.61 4.58 -14.02
C GLU A 64 -6.19 6.01 -14.02
N SER A 65 -6.38 6.58 -12.83
CA SER A 65 -6.86 7.95 -12.67
C SER A 65 -5.81 9.03 -12.93
N THR A 66 -4.57 8.66 -13.21
CA THR A 66 -3.44 9.54 -13.52
C THR A 66 -3.14 9.57 -15.03
N GLU A 67 -3.53 8.53 -15.77
CA GLU A 67 -3.39 8.44 -17.23
C GLU A 67 -4.56 9.05 -18.04
N ARG A 68 -5.55 9.65 -17.36
CA ARG A 68 -6.68 10.37 -17.99
C ARG A 68 -6.59 11.88 -17.86
#